data_AF-A0A534WCS6-F1
#
_entry.id   AF-A0A534WCS6-F1
#
_cell.length_a   1.000
_cell.length_b   1.000
_cell.length_c   1.000
_cell.angle_alpha   90.00
_cell.angle_beta   90.00
_cell.angle_gamma   90.00
#
_symmetry.space_group_name_H-M   'P 1'
#
loop_
_entity.id
_entity.type
_entity.pdbx_description
1 polymer ?
#
loop_
_entity_poly.entity_id
_entity_poly.type
_entity_poly.pdbx_seq_one_letter_code
_entity_poly.pdbx_strand_id
1 'polypeptide(L)'
;MNDLRYALRQLARSPGFTVVAVLTLALGAGANSLLFSVIYAVLLRPLPYPDPDRIVSLGFVPKDARAARQLAGVVSHTAYFAWLDQNRSLAALAAYHPDFADFGSGTARERLRGTAVTAD
;
A
#
# COMPACT_ATOMS: atom_id res chain seq x y z
N MET A 1 -15.29 38.36 -21.42
CA MET A 1 -14.90 38.74 -20.03
C MET A 1 -16.07 39.27 -19.19
N ASN A 2 -17.14 39.82 -19.78
CA ASN A 2 -18.32 40.27 -19.00
C ASN A 2 -19.10 39.12 -18.35
N ASP A 3 -19.11 37.94 -18.96
CA ASP A 3 -19.94 36.81 -18.52
C ASP A 3 -19.50 36.23 -17.17
N LEU A 4 -18.19 36.11 -16.94
CA LEU A 4 -17.62 35.68 -15.65
C LEU A 4 -18.00 36.62 -14.50
N ARG A 5 -17.94 37.93 -14.76
CA ARG A 5 -18.25 38.97 -13.78
C ARG A 5 -19.76 39.01 -13.50
N TYR A 6 -20.57 38.75 -14.51
CA TYR A 6 -22.02 38.64 -14.36
C TYR A 6 -22.42 37.39 -13.57
N ALA A 7 -21.81 36.23 -13.87
CA ALA A 7 -22.02 34.98 -13.16
C ALA A 7 -21.64 35.06 -11.67
N LEU A 8 -20.49 35.67 -11.34
CA LEU A 8 -20.09 35.92 -9.96
C LEU A 8 -21.08 36.82 -9.20
N ARG A 9 -21.57 37.88 -9.86
CA ARG A 9 -22.59 38.76 -9.27
C ARG A 9 -23.92 38.05 -9.05
N GLN A 10 -24.23 37.09 -9.91
CA GLN A 10 -25.43 36.26 -9.81
C GLN A 10 -25.32 35.24 -8.66
N LEU A 11 -24.16 34.61 -8.49
CA LEU A 11 -23.84 33.76 -7.33
C LEU A 11 -23.95 34.53 -6.00
N ALA A 12 -23.44 35.76 -5.96
CA ALA A 12 -23.49 36.62 -4.78
C ALA A 12 -24.91 37.11 -4.43
N ARG A 13 -25.85 37.10 -5.39
CA ARG A 13 -27.26 37.45 -5.16
C ARG A 13 -28.08 36.33 -4.52
N SER A 14 -27.64 35.08 -4.61
CA SER A 14 -28.31 33.91 -4.04
C SER A 14 -27.37 33.08 -3.15
N PRO A 15 -26.88 33.66 -2.03
CA PRO A 15 -25.81 33.07 -1.22
C PRO A 15 -26.13 31.68 -0.68
N GLY A 16 -27.38 31.40 -0.30
CA GLY A 16 -27.78 30.08 0.22
C GLY A 16 -27.62 28.95 -0.79
N PHE A 17 -28.13 29.15 -2.02
CA PHE A 17 -27.98 28.16 -3.10
C PHE A 17 -26.51 27.97 -3.48
N THR A 18 -25.77 29.08 -3.60
CA THR A 18 -24.35 29.08 -3.92
C THR A 18 -23.53 28.29 -2.90
N VAL A 19 -23.79 28.48 -1.61
CA VAL A 19 -23.09 27.74 -0.54
C VAL A 19 -23.34 26.24 -0.65
N VAL A 20 -24.60 25.83 -0.81
CA VAL A 20 -24.94 24.40 -0.96
C VAL A 20 -24.26 23.81 -2.20
N ALA A 21 -24.34 24.50 -3.35
CA ALA A 21 -23.70 24.05 -4.59
C ALA A 21 -22.18 23.89 -4.44
N VAL A 22 -21.51 24.86 -3.83
CA VAL A 22 -20.06 24.80 -3.56
C VAL A 22 -19.72 23.66 -2.61
N LEU A 23 -20.49 23.46 -1.54
CA LEU A 23 -20.26 22.36 -0.58
C LEU A 23 -20.44 20.99 -1.24
N THR A 24 -21.48 20.80 -2.05
CA THR A 24 -21.69 19.55 -2.79
C THR A 24 -20.55 19.28 -3.77
N LEU A 25 -20.10 20.31 -4.50
CA LEU A 25 -19.00 20.20 -5.45
C LEU A 25 -17.67 19.88 -4.72
N ALA A 26 -17.42 20.56 -3.61
CA ALA A 26 -16.24 20.34 -2.77
C ALA A 26 -16.22 18.95 -2.15
N LEU A 27 -17.37 18.44 -1.69
CA LEU A 27 -17.49 17.08 -1.19
C LEU A 27 -17.25 16.04 -2.29
N GLY A 28 -17.84 16.21 -3.48
CA GLY A 28 -17.65 15.29 -4.59
C GLY A 28 -16.20 15.26 -5.09
N ALA A 29 -15.59 16.43 -5.30
CA ALA A 29 -14.20 16.55 -5.74
C ALA A 29 -13.20 16.12 -4.64
N GLY A 30 -13.49 16.48 -3.38
CA GLY A 30 -12.67 16.16 -2.22
C GLY A 30 -12.68 14.68 -1.88
N ALA A 31 -13.84 14.02 -1.92
CA ALA A 31 -13.95 12.60 -1.61
C ALA A 31 -13.10 11.74 -2.54
N ASN A 32 -13.15 11.99 -3.85
CA ASN A 32 -12.32 11.27 -4.82
C ASN A 32 -10.82 11.53 -4.60
N SER A 33 -10.43 12.77 -4.33
CA SER A 33 -9.02 13.13 -4.08
C SER A 33 -8.49 12.48 -2.80
N LEU A 34 -9.32 12.43 -1.75
CA LEU A 34 -8.96 11.84 -0.46
C LEU A 34 -8.83 10.32 -0.57
N LEU A 35 -9.74 9.68 -1.31
CA LEU A 35 -9.63 8.25 -1.61
C LEU A 35 -8.33 7.92 -2.34
N PHE A 36 -8.00 8.68 -3.39
CA PHE A 36 -6.75 8.47 -4.13
C PHE A 36 -5.52 8.75 -3.27
N SER A 37 -5.56 9.77 -2.40
CA SER A 37 -4.47 10.06 -1.47
C SER A 37 -4.25 8.94 -0.46
N VAL A 38 -5.32 8.32 0.06
CA VAL A 38 -5.22 7.17 0.97
C VAL A 38 -4.70 5.94 0.24
N ILE A 39 -5.24 5.63 -0.94
CA ILE A 39 -4.76 4.54 -1.78
C ILE A 39 -3.27 4.75 -2.08
N TYR A 40 -2.88 5.96 -2.48
CA TYR A 40 -1.48 6.27 -2.73
C TYR A 40 -0.64 6.07 -1.48
N ALA A 41 -1.03 6.63 -0.34
CA ALA A 41 -0.27 6.52 0.90
C ALA A 41 -0.11 5.08 1.42
N VAL A 42 -1.12 4.23 1.22
CA VAL A 42 -1.16 2.85 1.77
C VAL A 42 -0.64 1.81 0.78
N LEU A 43 -1.00 1.92 -0.51
CA LEU A 43 -0.73 0.89 -1.52
C LEU A 43 0.42 1.25 -2.47
N LEU A 44 0.61 2.53 -2.78
CA LEU A 44 1.51 2.96 -3.86
C LEU A 44 2.70 3.79 -3.40
N ARG A 45 2.70 4.26 -2.14
CA ARG A 45 3.81 5.02 -1.58
C ARG A 45 5.02 4.10 -1.66
N PRO A 46 6.04 4.45 -2.46
CA PRO A 46 7.20 3.59 -2.59
C PRO A 46 7.75 3.36 -1.20
N LEU A 47 7.99 2.10 -0.86
CA LEU A 47 8.58 1.75 0.42
C LEU A 47 9.88 2.57 0.54
N PRO A 48 10.22 3.09 1.73
CA PRO A 48 11.36 3.97 1.94
C PRO A 48 12.69 3.19 1.89
N TYR A 49 12.91 2.46 0.80
CA TYR A 49 14.12 1.72 0.48
C TYR A 49 14.79 2.36 -0.73
N PRO A 50 16.14 2.36 -0.78
CA PRO A 50 16.85 2.70 -2.00
C PRO A 50 16.46 1.73 -3.12
N ASP A 51 16.23 2.25 -4.33
CA ASP A 51 15.86 1.48 -5.53
C ASP A 51 14.66 0.52 -5.34
N PRO A 52 13.45 1.01 -4.99
CA PRO A 52 12.28 0.17 -4.73
C PRO A 52 11.89 -0.70 -5.93
N ASP A 53 12.18 -0.24 -7.16
CA ASP A 53 11.89 -0.94 -8.41
C ASP A 53 12.72 -2.22 -8.60
N ARG A 54 13.78 -2.41 -7.80
CA ARG A 54 14.64 -3.60 -7.84
C ARG A 54 14.22 -4.69 -6.84
N ILE A 55 13.22 -4.40 -6.00
CA ILE A 55 12.72 -5.35 -5.00
C ILE A 55 11.69 -6.25 -5.67
N VAL A 56 11.94 -7.56 -5.62
CA VAL A 56 11.03 -8.58 -6.17
C VAL A 56 10.71 -9.65 -5.12
N SER A 57 9.46 -10.10 -5.10
CA SER A 57 9.03 -11.22 -4.26
C SER A 57 9.04 -12.51 -5.07
N LEU A 58 9.80 -13.52 -4.61
CA LEU A 58 9.82 -14.85 -5.20
C LEU A 58 8.93 -15.80 -4.39
N GLY A 59 8.23 -16.71 -5.07
CA GLY A 59 7.38 -17.69 -4.41
C GLY A 59 6.87 -18.76 -5.36
N PHE A 60 6.47 -19.91 -4.81
CA PHE A 60 5.79 -20.94 -5.58
C PHE A 60 4.32 -20.58 -5.76
N VAL A 61 3.81 -20.75 -6.99
CA VAL A 61 2.39 -20.68 -7.30
C VAL A 61 1.96 -22.05 -7.82
N PRO A 62 1.32 -22.89 -6.99
CA PRO A 62 0.76 -24.16 -7.42
C PRO A 62 -0.21 -23.99 -8.59
N LYS A 63 -0.19 -24.93 -9.55
CA LYS A 63 -1.10 -24.92 -10.69
C LYS A 63 -2.56 -25.18 -10.28
N ASP A 64 -2.77 -25.92 -9.20
CA ASP A 64 -4.11 -26.21 -8.69
C ASP A 64 -4.62 -25.03 -7.85
N ALA A 65 -5.80 -24.50 -8.21
CA ALA A 65 -6.39 -23.33 -7.55
C ALA A 65 -6.59 -23.51 -6.04
N ARG A 66 -6.88 -24.74 -5.59
CA ARG A 66 -7.04 -25.06 -4.16
C ARG A 66 -5.68 -25.04 -3.43
N ALA A 67 -4.64 -25.59 -4.04
CA ALA A 67 -3.29 -25.57 -3.49
C ALA A 67 -2.71 -24.15 -3.52
N ALA A 68 -3.00 -23.36 -4.56
CA ALA A 68 -2.57 -21.97 -4.66
C ALA A 68 -3.09 -21.12 -3.50
N ARG A 69 -4.34 -21.32 -3.06
CA ARG A 69 -4.87 -20.60 -1.89
C ARG A 69 -4.15 -20.92 -0.58
N GLN A 70 -3.53 -22.10 -0.44
CA GLN A 70 -2.92 -22.55 0.81
C GLN A 70 -1.40 -22.41 0.81
N LEU A 71 -0.77 -22.51 -0.36
CA LEU A 71 0.68 -22.64 -0.50
C LEU A 71 1.29 -21.56 -1.39
N ALA A 72 0.51 -20.62 -1.94
CA ALA A 72 1.08 -19.51 -2.70
C ALA A 72 2.05 -18.70 -1.83
N GLY A 73 3.29 -18.58 -2.30
CA GLY A 73 4.35 -17.89 -1.57
C GLY A 73 5.03 -18.73 -0.48
N VAL A 74 4.59 -19.97 -0.22
CA VAL A 74 5.29 -20.87 0.69
C VAL A 74 6.48 -21.49 -0.04
N VAL A 75 7.68 -21.29 0.50
CA VAL A 75 8.93 -21.81 -0.05
C VAL A 75 9.54 -22.75 0.97
N SER A 76 9.86 -23.98 0.56
CA SER A 76 10.58 -24.90 1.44
C SER A 76 12.01 -24.41 1.66
N HIS A 77 12.56 -24.71 2.84
CA HIS A 77 13.94 -24.35 3.17
C HIS A 77 14.96 -24.84 2.13
N THR A 78 14.74 -26.04 1.58
CA THR A 78 15.58 -26.62 0.52
C THR A 78 15.50 -25.84 -0.80
N ALA A 79 14.30 -25.36 -1.15
CA ALA A 79 14.12 -24.58 -2.37
C ALA A 79 14.80 -23.20 -2.25
N TYR A 80 14.77 -22.60 -1.06
CA TYR A 80 15.50 -21.36 -0.79
C TYR A 80 17.02 -21.50 -1.03
N PHE A 81 17.65 -22.55 -0.49
CA PHE A 81 19.07 -22.79 -0.73
C PHE A 81 19.39 -23.12 -2.18
N ALA A 82 18.53 -23.89 -2.84
CA ALA A 82 18.70 -24.16 -4.28
C ALA A 82 18.64 -22.86 -5.11
N TRP A 83 17.81 -21.88 -4.72
CA TRP A 83 17.79 -20.56 -5.35
C TRP A 83 19.02 -19.73 -5.02
N LEU A 84 19.52 -19.76 -3.79
CA LEU A 84 20.79 -19.10 -3.44
C LEU A 84 21.95 -19.62 -4.30
N ASP A 85 22.07 -20.94 -4.43
CA ASP A 85 23.15 -21.58 -5.21
C ASP A 85 23.07 -21.29 -6.72
N GLN A 86 21.86 -21.09 -7.24
CA GLN A 86 21.61 -20.89 -8.68
C GLN A 86 21.37 -19.43 -9.07
N ASN A 87 21.30 -18.51 -8.11
CA ASN A 87 21.04 -17.10 -8.38
C ASN A 87 22.24 -16.43 -9.06
N ARG A 88 21.97 -15.74 -10.19
CA ARG A 88 22.97 -14.96 -10.92
C ARG A 88 22.51 -13.54 -11.26
N SER A 89 21.22 -13.25 -11.07
CA SER A 89 20.59 -12.00 -11.52
C SER A 89 20.21 -11.08 -10.37
N LEU A 90 19.94 -11.63 -9.18
CA LEU A 90 19.56 -10.85 -8.01
C LEU A 90 20.81 -10.52 -7.18
N ALA A 91 20.94 -9.26 -6.78
CA ALA A 91 22.09 -8.81 -5.99
C ALA A 91 22.16 -9.45 -4.60
N ALA A 92 20.99 -9.73 -4.00
CA ALA A 92 20.84 -10.42 -2.73
C ALA A 92 19.52 -11.19 -2.71
N LEU A 93 19.46 -12.25 -1.90
CA LEU A 93 18.28 -13.08 -1.68
C LEU A 93 18.14 -13.33 -0.18
N ALA A 94 16.97 -13.03 0.36
CA ALA A 94 16.63 -13.30 1.76
C ALA A 94 15.24 -13.95 1.85
N ALA A 95 15.09 -14.90 2.76
CA ALA A 95 13.79 -15.45 3.10
C ALA A 95 13.14 -14.60 4.20
N TYR A 96 11.85 -14.30 4.05
CA TYR A 96 11.07 -13.59 5.05
C TYR A 96 9.82 -14.36 5.42
N HIS A 97 9.37 -14.24 6.66
CA HIS A 97 8.04 -14.70 7.07
C HIS A 97 7.38 -13.65 7.98
N PRO A 98 6.06 -13.43 7.84
CA PRO A 98 5.33 -12.57 8.76
C PRO A 98 5.44 -13.13 10.17
N ASP A 99 5.82 -12.29 11.12
CA ASP A 99 5.90 -12.68 12.53
C ASP A 99 5.24 -11.61 13.39
N PHE A 100 4.93 -11.95 14.64
CA PHE A 100 4.42 -11.02 15.62
C PHE A 100 5.38 -10.92 16.78
N ALA A 101 5.91 -9.73 17.01
CA ALA A 101 6.70 -9.44 18.20
C ALA A 101 5.77 -8.87 19.27
N ASP A 102 5.69 -9.54 20.42
CA ASP A 102 5.04 -8.98 21.60
C ASP A 102 6.03 -8.04 22.29
N PHE A 103 5.81 -6.72 22.17
CA PHE A 103 6.62 -5.69 22.80
C PHE A 103 5.92 -5.16 24.05
N GLY A 104 6.64 -5.09 25.16
CA GLY A 104 6.12 -4.55 26.41
C GLY A 104 6.92 -4.99 27.64
N SER A 105 7.02 -4.11 28.64
CA SER A 105 7.57 -4.46 29.95
C SER A 105 6.46 -4.47 31.00
N GLY A 106 6.27 -5.59 31.70
CA GLY A 106 5.23 -5.73 32.73
C GLY A 106 3.89 -6.22 32.17
N THR A 107 2.78 -5.60 32.57
CA THR A 107 1.41 -6.03 32.23
C THR A 107 0.86 -5.46 30.93
N ALA A 108 1.49 -4.42 30.37
CA ALA A 108 1.16 -3.91 29.04
C ALA A 108 1.96 -4.69 27.99
N ARG A 109 1.27 -5.49 27.17
CA ARG A 109 1.86 -6.16 26.00
C ARG A 109 1.17 -5.61 24.76
N GLU A 110 1.96 -5.02 23.87
CA GLU A 110 1.51 -4.60 22.56
C GLU A 110 2.02 -5.59 21.52
N ARG A 111 1.10 -6.19 20.77
CA ARG A 111 1.46 -7.14 19.71
C ARG A 111 1.72 -6.35 18.43
N LEU A 112 2.98 -6.20 18.09
CA LEU A 112 3.40 -5.53 16.87
C LEU A 112 3.57 -6.56 15.76
N ARG A 113 3.04 -6.23 14.58
CA ARG A 113 3.24 -7.04 13.38
C ARG A 113 4.62 -6.72 12.81
N GLY A 114 5.47 -7.72 12.73
CA GLY A 114 6.81 -7.64 12.18
C GLY A 114 7.01 -8.60 11.01
N THR A 115 8.25 -8.70 10.55
CA THR A 115 8.65 -9.68 9.55
C THR A 115 10.03 -10.18 9.96
N ALA A 116 10.16 -11.48 10.18
CA ALA A 116 11.44 -12.10 10.46
C ALA A 116 12.13 -12.41 9.13
N VAL A 117 13.41 -12.05 9.03
CA VAL A 117 14.21 -12.17 7.82
C VAL A 117 15.47 -12.96 8.16
N THR A 118 15.91 -13.84 7.26
CA THR A 118 17.19 -14.54 7.41
C THR A 118 18.35 -13.55 7.47
N ALA A 119 19.32 -13.81 8.35
CA ALA A 119 20.55 -13.02 8.41
C ALA A 119 21.39 -13.23 7.14
N ASP A 120 22.06 -12.17 6.69
CA ASP A 120 23.07 -12.18 5.62
C ASP A 120 24.37 -12.87 6.08
#